data_AF-A0A965AET7-F1
#
_entry.id   AF-A0A965AET7-F1
#
_cell.length_a   1.000
_cell.length_b   1.000
_cell.length_c   1.000
_cell.angle_alpha   90.00
_cell.angle_beta   90.00
_cell.angle_gamma   90.00
#
_symmetry.space_group_name_H-M   'P 1'
#
loop_
_entity.id
_entity.type
_entity.pdbx_description
1 polymer ?
#
loop_
_entity_poly.entity_id
_entity_poly.type
_entity_poly.pdbx_seq_one_letter_code
_entity_poly.pdbx_strand_id
1 'polypeptide(L)'
;MSVEPDRVGRISLARFGLTQNEIAAVNATLDAYNQANPMNALSLRVIALALSEGWRPPTGNVSISSPDPLVELLPMGRLEDLDREVSGHMTELAFFTTGERSGLVPSLFRHFSCWPEVLSGLCDWMRPLHERNVIRDLSDEISGEADRIAADIFNQMVVPEYPLEAPDKNVRDALSETIAQFLPAICRMIVIGGLMRYAIEERHVV
;
A
#
# COMPACT_ATOMS: atom_id res chain seq x y z
N MET A 1 14.13 -8.29 12.61
CA MET A 1 14.06 -8.29 14.11
C MET A 1 12.59 -8.51 14.47
N SER A 2 12.21 -9.59 15.16
CA SER A 2 10.78 -9.94 15.29
C SER A 2 10.03 -8.87 16.10
N VAL A 3 9.11 -8.14 15.45
CA VAL A 3 8.21 -7.22 16.15
C VAL A 3 7.25 -8.06 16.98
N GLU A 4 7.37 -7.99 18.31
CA GLU A 4 6.43 -8.65 19.21
C GLU A 4 5.01 -8.09 18.98
N PRO A 5 4.01 -8.94 18.69
CA PRO A 5 2.64 -8.52 18.39
C PRO A 5 2.01 -7.68 19.52
N ASP A 6 2.44 -7.90 20.77
CA ASP A 6 1.97 -7.19 21.96
C ASP A 6 2.39 -5.70 22.00
N ARG A 7 3.23 -5.24 21.07
CA ARG A 7 3.68 -3.83 20.99
C ARG A 7 2.88 -2.96 20.03
N VAL A 8 1.94 -3.56 19.29
CA VAL A 8 1.04 -2.86 18.37
C VAL A 8 -0.26 -2.60 19.12
N GLY A 9 -0.57 -1.34 19.39
CA GLY A 9 -1.81 -0.96 20.08
C GLY A 9 -3.05 -1.47 19.34
N ARG A 10 -4.16 -1.69 20.05
CA ARG A 10 -5.44 -2.10 19.44
C ARG A 10 -6.21 -0.90 18.90
N ILE A 11 -6.94 -1.12 17.81
CA ILE A 11 -7.84 -0.14 17.19
C ILE A 11 -9.27 -0.63 17.38
N SER A 12 -10.11 0.18 18.02
CA SER A 12 -11.52 -0.14 18.21
C SER A 12 -12.39 0.82 17.40
N LEU A 13 -12.76 0.42 16.19
CA LEU A 13 -13.56 1.25 15.29
C LEU A 13 -14.93 1.63 15.88
N ALA A 14 -15.51 0.76 16.71
CA ALA A 14 -16.73 1.04 17.44
C ALA A 14 -16.59 2.20 18.44
N ARG A 15 -15.38 2.44 19.01
CA ARG A 15 -15.13 3.59 19.89
C ARG A 15 -15.11 4.91 19.14
N PHE A 16 -14.92 4.87 17.82
CA PHE A 16 -15.04 6.02 16.92
C PHE A 16 -16.47 6.17 16.35
N GLY A 17 -17.44 5.40 16.84
CA GLY A 17 -18.85 5.54 16.47
C GLY A 17 -19.29 4.74 15.26
N LEU A 18 -18.42 3.91 14.66
CA LEU A 18 -18.79 3.11 13.50
C LEU A 18 -19.77 1.98 13.87
N THR A 19 -20.79 1.82 13.04
CA THR A 19 -21.71 0.68 13.07
C THR A 19 -21.02 -0.60 12.61
N GLN A 20 -21.62 -1.77 12.88
CA GLN A 20 -21.06 -3.05 12.44
C GLN A 20 -20.92 -3.14 10.91
N ASN A 21 -21.88 -2.57 10.16
CA ASN A 21 -21.81 -2.55 8.70
C ASN A 21 -20.66 -1.68 8.18
N GLU A 22 -20.43 -0.52 8.80
CA GLU A 22 -19.29 0.34 8.46
C GLU A 22 -17.95 -0.31 8.82
N ILE A 23 -17.87 -0.97 9.98
CA ILE A 23 -16.68 -1.75 10.38
C ILE A 23 -16.39 -2.84 9.36
N ALA A 24 -17.41 -3.59 8.93
CA ALA A 24 -17.25 -4.62 7.90
C ALA A 24 -16.76 -4.01 6.58
N ALA A 25 -17.29 -2.86 6.16
CA ALA A 25 -16.87 -2.16 4.94
C ALA A 25 -15.43 -1.62 5.04
N VAL A 26 -15.01 -1.11 6.19
CA VAL A 26 -13.62 -0.70 6.47
C VAL A 26 -12.69 -1.90 6.35
N ASN A 27 -13.04 -3.03 6.97
CA ASN A 27 -12.23 -4.25 6.90
C ASN A 27 -12.14 -4.78 5.46
N ALA A 28 -13.25 -4.84 4.72
CA ALA A 28 -13.26 -5.28 3.33
C ALA A 28 -12.40 -4.36 2.43
N THR A 29 -12.48 -3.04 2.64
CA THR A 29 -11.64 -2.07 1.93
C THR A 29 -10.16 -2.30 2.27
N LEU A 30 -9.82 -2.45 3.55
CA LEU A 30 -8.46 -2.72 4.01
C LEU A 30 -7.90 -4.03 3.41
N ASP A 31 -8.69 -5.09 3.41
CA ASP A 31 -8.29 -6.39 2.87
C ASP A 31 -8.03 -6.31 1.35
N ALA A 32 -8.82 -5.54 0.61
CA ALA A 32 -8.57 -5.29 -0.81
C ALA A 32 -7.23 -4.56 -1.05
N TYR A 33 -6.87 -3.56 -0.21
CA TYR A 33 -5.56 -2.92 -0.29
C TYR A 33 -4.42 -3.86 0.12
N ASN A 34 -4.62 -4.71 1.13
CA ASN A 34 -3.64 -5.70 1.56
C ASN A 34 -3.37 -6.75 0.48
N GLN A 35 -4.35 -7.05 -0.37
CA GLN A 35 -4.17 -7.90 -1.54
C GLN A 35 -3.50 -7.16 -2.71
N ALA A 36 -3.91 -5.92 -2.99
CA ALA A 36 -3.46 -5.17 -4.15
C ALA A 36 -2.05 -4.58 -4.00
N ASN A 37 -1.68 -4.05 -2.83
CA ASN A 37 -0.40 -3.36 -2.63
C ASN A 37 0.82 -4.27 -2.90
N PRO A 38 0.88 -5.52 -2.44
CA PRO A 38 1.96 -6.44 -2.80
C PRO A 38 2.07 -6.68 -4.31
N MET A 39 0.94 -6.87 -4.99
CA MET A 39 0.91 -7.07 -6.44
C MET A 39 1.40 -5.83 -7.20
N ASN A 40 1.01 -4.64 -6.77
CA ASN A 40 1.50 -3.38 -7.33
C ASN A 40 3.00 -3.22 -7.10
N ALA A 41 3.49 -3.52 -5.88
CA ALA A 41 4.90 -3.45 -5.52
C ALA A 41 5.78 -4.37 -6.39
N LEU A 42 5.33 -5.59 -6.64
CA LEU A 42 6.03 -6.55 -7.50
C LEU A 42 5.97 -6.13 -8.97
N SER A 43 4.79 -5.73 -9.46
CA SER A 43 4.60 -5.36 -10.86
C SER A 43 5.47 -4.16 -11.24
N LEU A 44 5.51 -3.12 -10.41
CA LEU A 44 6.33 -1.93 -10.66
C LEU A 44 7.82 -2.24 -10.62
N ARG A 45 8.28 -3.17 -9.78
CA ARG A 45 9.68 -3.63 -9.76
C ARG A 45 10.05 -4.41 -11.03
N VAL A 46 9.19 -5.31 -11.48
CA VAL A 46 9.42 -6.01 -12.76
C VAL A 46 9.46 -5.02 -13.93
N ILE A 47 8.59 -4.01 -13.93
CA ILE A 47 8.63 -2.93 -14.92
C ILE A 47 9.94 -2.13 -14.82
N ALA A 48 10.42 -1.80 -13.61
CA ALA A 48 11.69 -1.10 -13.42
C ALA A 48 12.90 -1.91 -13.95
N LEU A 49 12.90 -3.23 -13.73
CA LEU A 49 13.90 -4.13 -14.30
C LEU A 49 13.83 -4.13 -15.84
N ALA A 50 12.63 -4.22 -16.42
CA ALA A 50 12.46 -4.16 -17.87
C ALA A 50 12.91 -2.82 -18.48
N LEU A 51 12.72 -1.70 -17.77
CA LEU A 51 13.16 -0.37 -18.21
C LEU A 51 14.68 -0.19 -18.16
N SER A 52 15.37 -0.86 -17.23
CA SER A 52 16.81 -0.72 -17.00
C SER A 52 17.66 -1.79 -17.70
N GLU A 53 17.21 -3.05 -17.70
CA GLU A 53 17.92 -4.20 -18.26
C GLU A 53 17.46 -4.56 -19.68
N GLY A 54 16.40 -3.92 -20.17
CA GLY A 54 15.82 -4.17 -21.48
C GLY A 54 14.55 -5.01 -21.41
N TRP A 55 13.70 -4.83 -22.42
CA TRP A 55 12.37 -5.40 -22.44
C TRP A 55 12.38 -6.91 -22.70
N ARG A 56 11.63 -7.66 -21.88
CA ARG A 56 11.46 -9.12 -21.98
C ARG A 56 9.98 -9.48 -22.01
N PRO A 57 9.42 -10.03 -23.10
CA PRO A 57 8.04 -10.52 -23.10
C PRO A 57 7.89 -11.81 -22.26
N PRO A 58 6.69 -12.12 -21.77
CA PRO A 58 6.44 -13.35 -21.01
C PRO A 58 6.64 -14.62 -21.87
N THR A 59 7.14 -15.70 -21.24
CA THR A 59 7.38 -17.05 -21.81
C THR A 59 6.10 -17.79 -22.21
N GLY A 60 4.97 -17.38 -21.66
CA GLY A 60 3.65 -17.91 -21.94
C GLY A 60 2.61 -17.27 -21.03
N ASN A 61 1.34 -17.44 -21.38
CA ASN A 61 0.25 -17.03 -20.51
C ASN A 61 0.08 -18.08 -19.42
N VAL A 62 0.30 -17.70 -18.16
CA VAL A 62 -0.16 -18.52 -17.02
C VAL A 62 -1.66 -18.35 -16.92
N SER A 63 -2.39 -19.47 -16.91
CA SER A 63 -3.82 -19.43 -16.61
C SER A 63 -3.99 -19.09 -15.14
N ILE A 64 -4.49 -17.88 -14.89
CA ILE A 64 -4.90 -17.45 -13.56
C ILE A 64 -6.37 -17.86 -13.41
N SER A 65 -6.74 -18.42 -12.26
CA SER A 65 -8.15 -18.67 -11.93
C SER A 65 -8.96 -17.38 -12.08
N SER A 66 -10.25 -17.51 -12.43
CA SER A 66 -11.14 -16.37 -12.51
C SER A 66 -11.03 -15.54 -11.23
N PRO A 67 -10.90 -14.20 -11.35
CA PRO A 67 -10.78 -13.36 -10.17
C PRO A 67 -12.03 -13.53 -9.31
N ASP A 68 -11.85 -13.45 -8.00
CA ASP A 68 -12.95 -13.34 -7.06
C ASP A 68 -13.83 -12.14 -7.41
N PRO A 69 -15.11 -12.14 -7.01
CA PRO A 69 -16.00 -11.00 -7.23
C PRO A 69 -15.36 -9.70 -6.75
N LEU A 70 -15.48 -8.65 -7.56
CA LEU A 70 -14.98 -7.32 -7.20
C LEU A 70 -15.62 -6.89 -5.88
N VAL A 71 -14.78 -6.64 -4.88
CA VAL A 71 -15.22 -6.06 -3.60
C VAL A 71 -15.56 -4.59 -3.85
N GLU A 72 -16.75 -4.18 -3.42
CA GLU A 72 -17.13 -2.76 -3.42
C GLU A 72 -16.34 -2.05 -2.32
N LEU A 73 -15.43 -1.17 -2.74
CA LEU A 73 -14.66 -0.34 -1.81
C LEU A 73 -15.53 0.80 -1.29
N LEU A 74 -15.23 1.27 -0.08
CA LEU A 74 -15.77 2.53 0.41
C LEU A 74 -15.52 3.66 -0.59
N PRO A 75 -16.39 4.69 -0.67
CA PRO A 75 -16.13 5.84 -1.53
C PRO A 75 -14.85 6.57 -1.10
N MET A 76 -14.08 7.03 -2.08
CA MET A 76 -12.84 7.76 -1.81
C MET A 76 -13.11 9.27 -1.76
N GLY A 77 -12.76 9.92 -0.66
CA GLY A 77 -12.81 11.38 -0.54
C GLY A 77 -11.90 12.08 -1.55
N ARG A 78 -12.38 13.19 -2.10
CA ARG A 78 -11.60 14.09 -2.96
C ARG A 78 -10.76 15.00 -2.06
N LEU A 79 -9.48 15.19 -2.39
CA LEU A 79 -8.57 15.98 -1.54
C LEU A 79 -8.98 17.45 -1.50
N GLU A 80 -9.55 17.95 -2.60
CA GLU A 80 -10.05 19.32 -2.74
C GLU A 80 -11.25 19.63 -1.84
N ASP A 81 -12.02 18.61 -1.44
CA ASP A 81 -13.27 18.76 -0.70
C ASP A 81 -13.09 18.50 0.81
N LEU A 82 -11.86 18.20 1.26
CA LEU A 82 -11.59 17.92 2.66
C LEU A 82 -11.62 19.21 3.48
N ASP A 83 -12.29 19.15 4.63
CA ASP A 83 -12.15 20.20 5.62
C ASP A 83 -10.72 20.26 6.19
N ARG A 84 -10.46 21.33 6.95
CA ARG A 84 -9.13 21.58 7.52
C ARG A 84 -8.68 20.50 8.50
N GLU A 85 -9.62 19.92 9.25
CA GLU A 85 -9.33 18.92 10.29
C GLU A 85 -8.91 17.60 9.63
N VAL A 86 -9.73 17.09 8.72
CA VAL A 86 -9.48 15.88 7.95
C VAL A 86 -8.20 16.02 7.12
N SER A 87 -7.98 17.18 6.49
CA SER A 87 -6.74 17.47 5.76
C SER A 87 -5.50 17.43 6.65
N GLY A 88 -5.61 17.91 7.90
CA GLY A 88 -4.56 17.84 8.91
C GLY A 88 -4.19 16.40 9.25
N HIS A 89 -5.19 15.56 9.55
CA HIS A 89 -4.97 14.14 9.82
C HIS A 89 -4.41 13.39 8.62
N MET A 90 -4.90 13.64 7.41
CA MET A 90 -4.36 13.01 6.19
C MET A 90 -2.91 13.38 5.95
N THR A 91 -2.53 14.64 6.20
CA THR A 91 -1.13 15.10 6.08
C THR A 91 -0.23 14.39 7.09
N GLU A 92 -0.71 14.20 8.32
CA GLU A 92 0.04 13.51 9.36
C GLU A 92 0.18 12.01 9.07
N LEU A 93 -0.90 11.34 8.64
CA LEU A 93 -0.86 9.95 8.20
C LEU A 93 0.04 9.75 6.99
N ALA A 94 -0.03 10.67 6.01
CA ALA A 94 0.86 10.66 4.85
C ALA A 94 2.31 10.74 5.28
N PHE A 95 2.66 11.64 6.20
CA PHE A 95 4.00 11.76 6.76
C PHE A 95 4.46 10.46 7.45
N PHE A 96 3.59 9.81 8.25
CA PHE A 96 3.94 8.54 8.87
C PHE A 96 4.15 7.42 7.84
N THR A 97 3.42 7.45 6.72
CA THR A 97 3.56 6.49 5.63
C THR A 97 4.76 6.75 4.74
N THR A 98 5.12 8.00 4.43
CA THR A 98 6.19 8.31 3.48
C THR A 98 7.53 8.56 4.18
N GLY A 99 7.51 8.85 5.47
CA GLY A 99 8.68 9.30 6.25
C GLY A 99 9.10 10.73 5.94
N GLU A 100 8.39 11.44 5.06
CA GLU A 100 8.72 12.79 4.61
C GLU A 100 7.45 13.60 4.33
N ARG A 101 7.55 14.92 4.42
CA ARG A 101 6.43 15.79 4.03
C ARG A 101 6.38 15.88 2.51
N SER A 102 5.67 14.96 1.88
CA SER A 102 5.42 14.94 0.44
C SER A 102 3.94 15.23 0.13
N GLY A 103 3.63 15.47 -1.14
CA GLY A 103 2.25 15.61 -1.61
C GLY A 103 1.53 14.27 -1.80
N LEU A 104 2.15 13.14 -1.44
CA LEU A 104 1.60 11.81 -1.63
C LEU A 104 0.71 11.43 -0.45
N VAL A 105 -0.60 11.50 -0.64
CA VAL A 105 -1.58 11.00 0.33
C VAL A 105 -2.02 9.59 -0.08
N PRO A 106 -1.77 8.57 0.75
CA PRO A 106 -2.19 7.20 0.45
C PRO A 106 -3.71 7.09 0.25
N SER A 107 -4.11 6.42 -0.83
CA SER A 107 -5.51 6.25 -1.21
C SER A 107 -6.35 5.56 -0.13
N LEU A 108 -5.77 4.64 0.65
CA LEU A 108 -6.45 3.97 1.74
C LEU A 108 -7.09 4.95 2.73
N PHE A 109 -6.34 5.95 3.20
CA PHE A 109 -6.85 6.91 4.19
C PHE A 109 -7.94 7.81 3.63
N ARG A 110 -7.96 8.03 2.32
CA ARG A 110 -9.01 8.81 1.65
C ARG A 110 -10.37 8.13 1.71
N HIS A 111 -10.43 6.81 1.91
CA HIS A 111 -11.70 6.10 2.13
C HIS A 111 -12.30 6.35 3.52
N PHE A 112 -11.53 6.88 4.47
CA PHE A 112 -11.98 7.15 5.83
C PHE A 112 -12.29 8.63 6.07
N SER A 113 -12.35 9.44 5.00
CA SER A 113 -12.52 10.90 5.10
C SER A 113 -13.83 11.33 5.77
N CYS A 114 -14.86 10.47 5.78
CA CYS A 114 -16.13 10.74 6.45
C CYS A 114 -16.10 10.46 7.96
N TRP A 115 -15.01 9.92 8.51
CA TRP A 115 -14.84 9.63 9.93
C TRP A 115 -13.56 10.31 10.48
N PRO A 116 -13.60 11.62 10.78
CA PRO A 116 -12.45 12.35 11.33
C PRO A 116 -11.86 11.69 12.59
N GLU A 117 -12.70 11.12 13.46
CA GLU A 117 -12.31 10.43 14.67
C GLU A 117 -11.52 9.15 14.38
N VAL A 118 -11.85 8.44 13.29
CA VAL A 118 -11.06 7.29 12.83
C VAL A 118 -9.69 7.77 12.38
N LEU A 119 -9.62 8.83 11.57
CA LEU A 119 -8.34 9.37 11.08
C LEU A 119 -7.46 9.87 12.22
N SER A 120 -8.04 10.57 13.19
CA SER A 120 -7.36 11.02 14.40
C SER A 120 -6.85 9.83 15.23
N GLY A 121 -7.70 8.82 15.46
CA GLY A 121 -7.29 7.61 16.16
C GLY A 121 -6.19 6.83 15.44
N LEU A 122 -6.18 6.82 14.11
CA LEU A 122 -5.08 6.25 13.31
C LEU A 122 -3.80 7.07 13.45
N CYS A 123 -3.87 8.39 13.56
CA CYS A 123 -2.70 9.23 13.83
C CYS A 123 -2.06 8.85 15.17
N ASP A 124 -2.88 8.74 16.22
CA ASP A 124 -2.42 8.34 17.56
C ASP A 124 -1.82 6.93 17.57
N TRP A 125 -2.43 6.01 16.82
CA TRP A 125 -1.94 4.64 16.70
C TRP A 125 -0.64 4.51 15.89
N MET A 126 -0.51 5.25 14.78
CA MET A 126 0.67 5.21 13.90
C MET A 126 1.88 5.94 14.49
N ARG A 127 1.66 7.02 15.26
CA ARG A 127 2.74 7.84 15.86
C ARG A 127 3.82 7.01 16.57
N PRO A 128 3.51 6.15 17.56
CA PRO A 128 4.54 5.35 18.23
C PRO A 128 5.18 4.29 17.32
N LEU A 129 4.51 3.84 16.25
CA LEU A 129 5.10 2.93 15.26
C LEU A 129 6.13 3.67 14.40
N HIS A 130 5.83 4.90 14.01
CA HIS A 130 6.72 5.79 13.28
C HIS A 130 7.93 6.20 14.13
N GLU A 131 7.72 6.69 15.35
CA GLU A 131 8.80 7.13 16.27
C GLU A 131 9.81 6.01 16.58
N ARG A 132 9.34 4.76 16.64
CA ARG A 132 10.19 3.58 16.87
C ARG A 132 10.72 2.97 15.58
N ASN A 133 10.48 3.59 14.43
CA ASN A 133 10.86 3.13 13.09
C ASN A 133 10.31 1.74 12.69
N VAL A 134 9.26 1.25 13.36
CA VAL A 134 8.69 -0.09 13.09
C VAL A 134 8.25 -0.21 11.64
N ILE A 135 7.54 0.80 11.12
CA ILE A 135 7.04 0.81 9.74
C ILE A 135 8.20 0.82 8.74
N ARG A 136 9.25 1.61 9.02
CA ARG A 136 10.43 1.70 8.15
C ARG A 136 11.16 0.37 8.10
N ASP A 137 11.52 -0.17 9.26
CA ASP A 137 12.36 -1.36 9.35
C ASP A 137 11.65 -2.58 8.70
N LEU A 138 10.34 -2.76 8.94
CA LEU A 138 9.56 -3.80 8.27
C LEU A 138 9.40 -3.54 6.76
N SER A 139 9.26 -2.28 6.35
CA SER A 139 9.15 -1.94 4.93
C SER A 139 10.44 -2.21 4.18
N ASP A 140 11.60 -2.02 4.81
CA ASP A 140 12.89 -2.32 4.22
C ASP A 140 13.05 -3.85 4.01
N GLU A 141 12.61 -4.65 4.99
CA GLU A 141 12.55 -6.12 4.86
C GLU A 141 11.62 -6.55 3.71
N ILE A 142 10.40 -5.99 3.63
CA ILE A 142 9.45 -6.26 2.52
C ILE A 142 10.01 -5.81 1.18
N SER A 143 10.68 -4.65 1.13
CA SER A 143 11.26 -4.13 -0.11
C SER A 143 12.33 -5.09 -0.65
N GLY A 144 13.25 -5.54 0.20
CA GLY A 144 14.30 -6.47 -0.22
C GLY A 144 13.76 -7.80 -0.72
N GLU A 145 12.71 -8.33 -0.07
CA GLU A 145 12.07 -9.56 -0.54
C GLU A 145 11.30 -9.35 -1.85
N ALA A 146 10.63 -8.20 -2.01
CA ALA A 146 9.96 -7.86 -3.26
C ALA A 146 10.96 -7.68 -4.42
N ASP A 147 12.13 -7.10 -4.18
CA ASP A 147 13.21 -6.99 -5.17
C ASP A 147 13.69 -8.38 -5.61
N ARG A 148 13.89 -9.29 -4.66
CA ARG A 148 14.30 -10.67 -4.93
C ARG A 148 13.26 -11.41 -5.79
N ILE A 149 11.99 -11.35 -5.41
CA ILE A 149 10.89 -12.00 -6.15
C ILE A 149 10.75 -11.38 -7.55
N ALA A 150 10.83 -10.06 -7.68
CA ALA A 150 10.72 -9.38 -8.97
C ALA A 150 11.87 -9.77 -9.91
N ALA A 151 13.09 -9.89 -9.40
CA ALA A 151 14.23 -10.38 -10.17
C ALA A 151 14.03 -11.84 -10.62
N ASP A 152 13.53 -12.70 -9.74
CA ASP A 152 13.20 -14.09 -10.08
C ASP A 152 12.14 -14.17 -11.19
N ILE A 153 11.10 -13.33 -11.14
CA ILE A 153 10.07 -13.23 -12.19
C ILE A 153 10.69 -12.75 -13.50
N PHE A 154 11.45 -11.65 -13.46
CA PHE A 154 12.04 -11.04 -14.65
C PHE A 154 13.04 -11.97 -15.36
N ASN A 155 13.80 -12.76 -14.60
CA ASN A 155 14.73 -13.75 -15.14
C ASN A 155 14.03 -14.95 -15.80
N GLN A 156 12.75 -15.18 -15.50
CA GLN A 156 11.93 -16.20 -16.16
C GLN A 156 11.19 -15.67 -17.42
N MET A 157 11.31 -14.38 -17.73
CA MET A 157 10.77 -13.79 -18.95
C MET A 157 11.70 -14.05 -20.15
N VAL A 158 11.16 -14.08 -21.37
CA VAL A 158 11.90 -14.39 -22.59
C VAL A 158 12.77 -13.22 -22.99
N VAL A 159 14.01 -13.47 -23.40
CA VAL A 159 14.79 -12.49 -24.18
C VAL A 159 14.27 -12.55 -25.61
N PRO A 160 13.63 -11.48 -26.13
CA PRO A 160 12.93 -11.58 -27.40
C PRO A 160 13.91 -11.81 -28.56
N GLU A 161 13.57 -12.70 -29.49
CA GLU A 161 14.38 -12.97 -30.70
C GLU A 161 14.49 -11.73 -31.60
N TYR A 162 13.51 -10.83 -31.52
CA TYR A 162 13.47 -9.55 -32.22
C TYR A 162 13.31 -8.42 -31.20
N PRO A 163 14.12 -7.35 -31.26
CA PRO A 163 14.02 -6.27 -30.30
C PRO A 163 12.65 -5.62 -30.39
N LEU A 164 11.89 -5.71 -29.29
CA LEU A 164 10.73 -4.86 -29.08
C LEU A 164 11.24 -3.42 -28.91
N GLU A 165 10.60 -2.47 -29.59
CA GLU A 165 10.99 -1.08 -29.51
C GLU A 165 10.73 -0.58 -28.09
N ALA A 166 11.81 -0.27 -27.37
CA ALA A 166 11.71 0.28 -26.03
C ALA A 166 11.06 1.68 -26.10
N PRO A 167 10.37 2.14 -25.05
CA PRO A 167 9.92 3.52 -24.97
C PRO A 167 11.09 4.48 -25.16
N ASP A 168 10.81 5.68 -25.65
CA ASP A 168 11.83 6.71 -25.80
C ASP A 168 12.49 7.02 -24.45
N LYS A 169 13.73 7.54 -24.50
CA LYS A 169 14.53 7.76 -23.30
C LYS A 169 13.81 8.65 -22.28
N ASN A 170 13.11 9.69 -22.71
CA ASN A 170 12.45 10.62 -21.78
C ASN A 170 11.29 9.92 -21.04
N VAL A 171 10.51 9.10 -21.76
CA VAL A 171 9.46 8.29 -21.14
C VAL A 171 10.04 7.27 -20.17
N ARG A 172 11.13 6.59 -20.52
CA ARG A 172 11.79 5.63 -19.61
C ARG A 172 12.33 6.29 -18.35
N ASP A 173 13.00 7.44 -18.50
CA ASP A 173 13.57 8.18 -17.37
C ASP A 173 12.44 8.67 -16.44
N ALA A 174 11.38 9.24 -17.00
CA ALA A 174 10.21 9.69 -16.23
C ALA A 174 9.48 8.54 -15.52
N LEU A 175 9.29 7.39 -16.18
CA LEU A 175 8.70 6.21 -15.56
C LEU A 175 9.59 5.66 -14.44
N SER A 176 10.91 5.60 -14.65
CA SER A 176 11.85 5.09 -13.66
C SER A 176 11.88 5.99 -12.42
N GLU A 177 11.90 7.31 -12.59
CA GLU A 177 11.83 8.27 -11.50
C GLU A 177 10.51 8.16 -10.74
N THR A 178 9.39 8.05 -11.46
CA THR A 178 8.07 7.87 -10.86
C THR A 178 8.02 6.57 -10.04
N ILE A 179 8.47 5.45 -10.60
CA ILE A 179 8.50 4.16 -9.89
C ILE A 179 9.36 4.25 -8.62
N ALA A 180 10.55 4.85 -8.72
CA ALA A 180 11.44 5.05 -7.58
C ALA A 180 10.79 5.87 -6.46
N GLN A 181 9.94 6.85 -6.80
CA GLN A 181 9.20 7.65 -5.83
C GLN A 181 8.08 6.84 -5.13
N PHE A 182 7.34 6.02 -5.87
CA PHE A 182 6.16 5.32 -5.33
C PHE A 182 6.49 4.01 -4.58
N LEU A 183 7.53 3.27 -5.00
CA LEU A 183 7.84 1.94 -4.43
C LEU A 183 8.04 1.96 -2.90
N PRO A 184 8.80 2.91 -2.31
CA PRO A 184 8.94 2.96 -0.85
C PRO A 184 7.61 3.18 -0.13
N ALA A 185 6.74 4.03 -0.69
CA ALA A 185 5.42 4.30 -0.11
C ALA A 185 4.51 3.07 -0.18
N ILE A 186 4.53 2.32 -1.28
CA ILE A 186 3.75 1.08 -1.43
C ILE A 186 4.21 0.02 -0.41
N CYS A 187 5.52 -0.19 -0.25
CA CYS A 187 6.04 -1.15 0.74
C CYS A 187 5.62 -0.79 2.18
N ARG A 188 5.66 0.49 2.54
CA ARG A 188 5.14 0.95 3.84
C ARG A 188 3.63 0.74 3.96
N MET A 189 2.86 0.93 2.89
CA MET A 189 1.43 0.64 2.89
C MET A 189 1.10 -0.85 3.04
N ILE A 190 1.95 -1.77 2.59
CA ILE A 190 1.81 -3.21 2.88
C ILE A 190 1.96 -3.46 4.38
N VAL A 191 3.00 -2.88 5.00
CA VAL A 191 3.22 -3.00 6.45
C VAL A 191 2.05 -2.39 7.22
N ILE A 192 1.69 -1.16 6.91
CA ILE A 192 0.62 -0.43 7.60
C ILE A 192 -0.69 -1.18 7.48
N GLY A 193 -1.04 -1.64 6.27
CA GLY A 193 -2.29 -2.36 6.06
C GLY A 193 -2.34 -3.70 6.82
N GLY A 194 -1.23 -4.45 6.85
CA GLY A 194 -1.12 -5.67 7.65
C GLY A 194 -1.22 -5.42 9.16
N LEU A 195 -0.51 -4.41 9.66
CA LEU A 195 -0.54 -4.02 11.07
C LEU A 195 -1.93 -3.51 11.48
N MET A 196 -2.57 -2.69 10.65
CA MET A 196 -3.93 -2.20 10.88
C MET A 196 -4.91 -3.37 10.96
N ARG A 197 -4.83 -4.33 10.02
CA ARG A 197 -5.75 -5.46 9.99
C ARG A 197 -5.61 -6.34 11.23
N TYR A 198 -4.39 -6.52 11.72
CA TYR A 198 -4.09 -7.23 12.97
C TYR A 198 -4.57 -6.47 14.21
N ALA A 199 -4.48 -5.13 14.20
CA ALA A 199 -4.78 -4.27 15.33
C ALA A 199 -6.28 -4.01 15.52
N ILE A 200 -7.09 -4.05 14.45
CA ILE A 200 -8.54 -3.82 14.50
C ILE A 200 -9.21 -4.95 15.29
N GLU A 201 -9.95 -4.57 16.32
CA GLU A 201 -10.73 -5.49 17.14
C GLU A 201 -11.96 -5.99 16.37
N GLU A 202 -12.04 -7.29 16.13
CA GLU A 202 -13.26 -7.93 15.67
C GLU A 202 -14.18 -8.17 16.87
N ARG A 203 -15.18 -7.31 17.09
CA ARG A 203 -16.22 -7.64 18.07
C ARG A 203 -17.00 -8.85 17.59
N HIS A 204 -16.70 -10.02 18.13
CA HIS A 204 -17.65 -11.12 18.16
C HIS A 204 -18.68 -10.79 19.24
N VAL A 205 -19.79 -10.17 18.84
CA VAL A 205 -20.98 -10.11 19.70
C VAL A 205 -21.65 -11.48 19.60
N VAL A 206 -21.49 -12.29 20.65
CA VAL A 206 -22.34 -13.45 20.94
C VAL A 206 -23.68 -12.96 21.47
#